data_AF-A0A5C2HS60-F1
#
_entry.id   AF-A0A5C2HS60-F1
#
_cell.length_a   1.000
_cell.length_b   1.000
_cell.length_c   1.000
_cell.angle_alpha   90.00
_cell.angle_beta   90.00
_cell.angle_gamma   90.00
#
_symmetry.space_group_name_H-M   'P 1'
#
loop_
_entity.id
_entity.type
_entity.pdbx_description
1 polymer ?
#
loop_
_entity_poly.entity_id
_entity_poly.type
_entity_poly.pdbx_seq_one_letter_code
_entity_poly.pdbx_strand_id
1 'polypeptide(L)'
;MPADVDHFFPHKLKQCDDGKPIDGVANLVLACTDCNRGAQDKFDQIPALPLLERLHTRNEYLISSHHPLRETLIAQTGASREKRQAYLQDAYNCATVFTGSWQKWQPRAEGVTVF
;
A
#
# COMPACT_ATOMS: atom_id res chain seq x y z
N MET A 1 19.13 11.34 -1.54
CA MET A 1 17.91 12.10 -1.89
C MET A 1 16.87 11.83 -0.81
N PRO A 2 16.02 12.80 -0.42
CA PRO A 2 14.91 12.54 0.50
C PRO A 2 13.91 11.56 -0.12
N ALA A 3 13.32 10.69 0.69
CA ALA A 3 12.20 9.84 0.26
C ALA A 3 10.89 10.65 0.29
N ASP A 4 9.98 10.34 -0.63
CA ASP A 4 8.63 10.88 -0.64
C ASP A 4 7.67 9.96 0.14
N VAL A 5 6.57 10.54 0.62
CA VAL A 5 5.41 9.77 1.08
C VAL A 5 4.43 9.64 -0.08
N ASP A 6 4.02 8.42 -0.40
CA ASP A 6 3.02 8.12 -1.43
C ASP A 6 1.94 7.18 -0.89
N HIS A 7 0.79 7.14 -1.56
CA HIS A 7 -0.27 6.16 -1.31
C HIS A 7 -0.02 4.90 -2.14
N PHE A 8 0.05 3.73 -1.49
CA PHE A 8 0.16 2.45 -2.20
C PHE A 8 -1.03 2.22 -3.14
N PHE A 9 -2.24 2.39 -2.62
CA PHE A 9 -3.48 2.47 -3.39
C PHE A 9 -3.75 3.94 -3.76
N PRO A 10 -3.91 4.30 -5.04
CA PRO A 10 -4.09 5.69 -5.45
C PRO A 10 -5.37 6.31 -4.85
N HIS A 11 -5.29 7.60 -4.50
CA HIS A 11 -6.37 8.34 -3.82
C HIS A 11 -7.69 8.34 -4.60
N LYS A 12 -7.68 8.21 -5.92
CA LYS A 12 -8.91 8.10 -6.74
C LYS A 12 -9.78 6.89 -6.38
N LEU A 13 -9.22 5.91 -5.66
CA LEU A 13 -9.94 4.76 -5.13
C LEU A 13 -10.86 5.10 -3.95
N LYS A 14 -10.90 6.35 -3.49
CA LYS A 14 -11.99 6.80 -2.60
C LYS A 14 -13.39 6.55 -3.16
N GLN A 15 -13.54 6.42 -4.48
CA GLN A 15 -14.83 6.04 -5.09
C GLN A 15 -15.16 4.55 -4.93
N CYS A 16 -14.13 3.74 -4.72
CA CYS A 16 -14.18 2.31 -4.43
C CYS A 16 -14.41 2.04 -2.94
N ASP A 17 -14.56 3.10 -2.13
CA ASP A 17 -14.28 3.05 -0.72
C ASP A 17 -15.53 3.30 0.14
N ASP A 18 -16.02 2.21 0.74
CA ASP A 18 -17.08 2.20 1.75
C ASP A 18 -16.49 2.58 3.13
N GLY A 19 -15.92 3.78 3.23
CA GLY A 19 -15.42 4.36 4.48
C GLY A 19 -14.08 3.82 5.02
N LYS A 20 -13.27 3.14 4.21
CA LYS A 20 -11.91 2.74 4.59
C LYS A 20 -10.98 3.96 4.64
N PRO A 21 -9.91 3.91 5.44
CA PRO A 21 -8.97 5.01 5.56
C PRO A 21 -7.92 4.93 4.45
N ILE A 22 -8.27 5.29 3.21
CA ILE A 22 -7.31 5.35 2.08
C ILE A 22 -6.12 6.28 2.39
N ASP A 23 -6.36 7.37 3.12
CA ASP A 23 -5.30 8.30 3.57
C ASP A 23 -4.60 7.81 4.85
N GLY A 24 -4.93 6.60 5.31
CA GLY A 24 -4.42 6.01 6.53
C GLY A 24 -3.00 5.47 6.41
N VAL A 25 -2.30 5.42 7.53
CA VAL A 25 -0.92 4.88 7.63
C VAL A 25 -0.79 3.43 7.15
N ALA A 26 -1.90 2.68 7.11
CA ALA A 26 -1.97 1.35 6.50
C ALA A 26 -1.68 1.36 4.99
N ASN A 27 -1.90 2.49 4.31
CA ASN A 27 -1.77 2.67 2.87
C ASN A 27 -0.63 3.63 2.47
N LEU A 28 -0.08 4.42 3.39
CA LEU A 28 1.04 5.33 3.11
C LEU A 28 2.38 4.59 3.09
N VAL A 29 3.23 4.83 2.10
CA VAL A 29 4.56 4.20 1.93
C VAL A 29 5.64 5.25 1.68
N LEU A 30 6.90 4.88 1.96
CA LEU A 30 8.05 5.68 1.52
C LEU A 30 8.42 5.25 0.09
N ALA A 31 8.59 6.22 -0.80
CA ALA A 31 8.92 6.00 -2.20
C ALA A 31 10.15 6.82 -2.62
N CYS A 32 10.89 6.32 -3.61
CA CYS A 32 11.95 7.09 -4.23
C CYS A 32 11.37 8.24 -5.05
N THR A 33 12.10 9.35 -5.22
CA THR A 33 11.61 10.49 -6.01
C THR A 33 11.26 10.08 -7.44
N ASP A 34 12.07 9.21 -8.06
CA ASP A 34 11.81 8.73 -9.43
C ASP A 34 10.62 7.75 -9.51
N CYS A 35 10.31 7.07 -8.40
CA CYS A 35 9.22 6.13 -8.26
C CYS A 35 7.86 6.83 -8.12
N ASN A 36 7.88 8.03 -7.53
CA ASN A 36 6.69 8.82 -7.17
C ASN A 36 6.48 10.08 -8.03
N ARG A 37 7.52 10.56 -8.72
CA ARG A 37 7.49 11.80 -9.52
C ARG A 37 8.24 11.69 -10.87
N GLY A 38 8.80 10.53 -11.21
CA GLY A 38 9.70 10.34 -12.36
C GLY A 38 9.03 9.72 -13.58
N ALA A 39 9.77 9.54 -14.68
CA ALA A 39 9.23 8.94 -15.92
C ALA A 39 8.82 7.45 -15.77
N GLN A 40 9.24 6.78 -14.69
CA GLN A 40 8.85 5.41 -14.30
C GLN A 40 7.77 5.42 -13.20
N ASP A 41 7.04 6.52 -13.05
CA ASP A 41 6.11 6.76 -11.96
C ASP A 41 5.08 5.65 -11.78
N LYS A 42 4.69 5.44 -10.52
CA LYS A 42 3.50 4.69 -10.20
C LYS A 42 2.25 5.45 -10.65
N PHE A 43 2.15 6.76 -10.40
CA PHE A 43 0.90 7.53 -10.51
C PHE A 43 -0.30 6.72 -9.96
N ASP A 44 -1.22 6.39 -10.87
CA ASP A 44 -2.47 5.69 -10.68
C ASP A 44 -2.38 4.18 -10.94
N GLN A 45 -1.20 3.68 -11.30
CA GLN A 45 -0.99 2.27 -11.56
C GLN A 45 -1.09 1.45 -10.27
N ILE A 46 -1.60 0.23 -10.41
CA ILE A 46 -1.74 -0.69 -9.29
C ILE A 46 -0.41 -1.43 -9.09
N PRO A 47 0.19 -1.41 -7.88
CA PRO A 47 1.43 -2.14 -7.61
C PRO A 47 1.27 -3.65 -7.84
N ALA A 48 2.36 -4.34 -8.15
CA ALA A 48 2.36 -5.80 -8.27
C ALA A 48 2.06 -6.50 -6.92
N LEU A 49 1.51 -7.72 -6.97
CA LEU A 49 1.15 -8.52 -5.78
C LEU A 49 2.30 -8.68 -4.77
N PRO A 50 3.57 -8.90 -5.15
CA PRO A 50 4.67 -8.95 -4.19
C PRO A 50 4.83 -7.67 -3.37
N LEU A 51 4.48 -6.51 -3.93
CA LEU A 51 4.51 -5.23 -3.20
C LEU A 51 3.35 -5.14 -2.19
N LEU A 52 2.18 -5.72 -2.52
CA LEU A 52 1.05 -5.83 -1.58
C LEU A 52 1.41 -6.73 -0.39
N GLU A 53 2.07 -7.85 -0.64
CA GLU A 53 2.56 -8.76 0.40
C GLU A 53 3.59 -8.08 1.31
N ARG A 54 4.49 -7.26 0.75
CA ARG A 54 5.42 -6.44 1.54
C ARG A 54 4.72 -5.39 2.38
N LEU A 55 3.68 -4.73 1.85
CA LEU A 55 2.86 -3.78 2.62
C LEU A 55 2.17 -4.49 3.80
N HIS A 56 1.55 -5.65 3.56
CA HIS A 56 0.94 -6.47 4.60
C HIS A 56 1.97 -6.85 5.68
N THR A 57 3.11 -7.39 5.27
CA THR A 57 4.20 -7.79 6.18
C THR A 57 4.68 -6.65 7.05
N ARG A 58 4.87 -5.46 6.46
CA ARG A 58 5.26 -4.26 7.21
C ARG A 58 4.19 -3.85 8.23
N ASN A 59 2.92 -3.88 7.86
CA ASN A 59 1.83 -3.52 8.77
C ASN A 59 1.73 -4.52 9.93
N GLU A 60 1.86 -5.82 9.67
CA GLU A 60 1.91 -6.85 10.73
C GLU A 60 3.13 -6.68 11.64
N TYR A 61 4.29 -6.31 11.08
CA TYR A 61 5.48 -6.01 11.86
C TYR A 61 5.26 -4.82 12.81
N LEU A 62 4.69 -3.71 12.33
CA LEU A 62 4.37 -2.54 13.17
C LEU A 62 3.35 -2.88 14.26
N ILE A 63 2.37 -3.74 13.96
CA ILE A 63 1.38 -4.18 14.95
C ILE A 63 2.00 -5.05 16.04
N SER A 64 2.86 -6.00 15.66
CA SER A 64 3.47 -6.98 16.57
C SER A 64 4.64 -6.41 17.39
N SER A 65 5.32 -5.38 16.89
CA SER A 65 6.45 -4.71 17.55
C SER A 65 6.05 -3.65 18.60
N HIS A 66 4.77 -3.51 18.95
CA HIS A 66 4.26 -2.46 19.84
C HIS A 66 4.58 -1.03 19.36
N HIS A 67 4.67 -0.84 18.04
CA HIS A 67 4.89 0.47 17.46
C HIS A 67 3.74 1.42 17.83
N PRO A 68 3.96 2.74 17.99
CA PRO A 68 2.89 3.71 18.28
C PRO A 68 1.73 3.70 17.27
N LEU A 69 1.97 3.20 16.06
CA LEU A 69 0.94 3.07 15.01
C LEU A 69 0.08 1.81 15.16
N ARG A 70 0.37 0.92 16.11
CA ARG A 70 -0.32 -0.36 16.30
C ARG A 70 -1.83 -0.20 16.38
N GLU A 71 -2.30 0.60 17.33
CA GLU A 71 -3.74 0.78 17.55
C GLU A 71 -4.42 1.38 16.32
N THR A 72 -3.76 2.34 15.67
CA THR A 72 -4.24 2.91 14.41
C THR A 72 -4.36 1.84 13.32
N LEU A 73 -3.32 1.03 13.10
CA LEU A 73 -3.34 -0.01 12.08
C LEU A 73 -4.44 -1.05 12.36
N ILE A 74 -4.62 -1.46 13.62
CA ILE A 74 -5.70 -2.37 14.03
C ILE A 74 -7.08 -1.75 13.76
N ALA A 75 -7.28 -0.48 14.14
CA ALA A 75 -8.54 0.23 13.92
C ALA A 75 -8.85 0.41 12.42
N GLN A 76 -7.82 0.64 11.60
CA GLN A 76 -7.96 0.86 10.16
C GLN A 76 -8.18 -0.43 9.36
N THR A 77 -7.56 -1.54 9.77
CA THR A 77 -7.48 -2.76 8.93
C THR A 77 -8.12 -3.99 9.55
N GLY A 78 -8.38 -3.99 10.87
CA GLY A 78 -9.08 -5.07 11.57
C GLY A 78 -8.31 -5.72 12.72
N ALA A 79 -9.07 -6.36 13.61
CA ALA A 79 -8.56 -6.94 14.86
C ALA A 79 -7.69 -8.21 14.66
N SER A 80 -7.98 -9.03 13.66
CA SER A 80 -7.22 -10.27 13.38
C SER A 80 -6.40 -10.13 12.09
N ARG A 81 -5.33 -10.92 11.98
CA ARG A 81 -4.45 -10.90 10.81
C ARG A 81 -5.22 -11.21 9.52
N GLU A 82 -6.16 -12.14 9.60
CA GLU A 82 -7.03 -12.55 8.49
C GLU A 82 -7.89 -11.38 8.02
N LYS A 83 -8.47 -10.60 8.95
CA LYS A 83 -9.24 -9.38 8.61
C LYS A 83 -8.36 -8.33 7.94
N ARG A 84 -7.13 -8.16 8.41
CA ARG A 84 -6.17 -7.20 7.83
C ARG A 84 -5.70 -7.60 6.44
N GLN A 85 -5.49 -8.89 6.21
CA GLN A 85 -5.21 -9.42 4.87
C GLN A 85 -6.40 -9.24 3.94
N ALA A 86 -7.61 -9.60 4.38
CA ALA A 86 -8.83 -9.42 3.60
C ALA A 86 -9.06 -7.94 3.25
N TYR A 87 -8.86 -7.02 4.19
CA TYR A 87 -8.93 -5.57 3.96
C TYR A 87 -8.06 -5.13 2.78
N LEU A 88 -6.79 -5.57 2.74
CA LEU A 88 -5.85 -5.23 1.68
C LEU A 88 -6.22 -5.90 0.35
N GLN A 89 -6.67 -7.15 0.38
CA GLN A 89 -7.10 -7.87 -0.81
C GLN A 89 -8.35 -7.25 -1.44
N ASP A 90 -9.32 -6.84 -0.63
CA ASP A 90 -10.54 -6.18 -1.11
C ASP A 90 -10.22 -4.84 -1.74
N ALA A 91 -9.35 -4.04 -1.11
CA ALA A 91 -8.87 -2.79 -1.67
C ALA A 91 -8.15 -3.02 -3.02
N TYR A 92 -7.30 -4.05 -3.09
CA TYR A 92 -6.58 -4.41 -4.31
C TYR A 92 -7.50 -4.87 -5.45
N ASN A 93 -8.52 -5.66 -5.12
CA ASN A 93 -9.52 -6.12 -6.09
C ASN A 93 -10.33 -4.95 -6.64
N CYS A 94 -10.82 -4.06 -5.77
CA CYS A 94 -11.55 -2.87 -6.21
C CYS A 94 -10.66 -1.96 -7.06
N ALA A 95 -9.41 -1.76 -6.63
CA ALA A 95 -8.43 -0.98 -7.35
C ALA A 95 -8.19 -1.48 -8.78
N THR A 96 -8.09 -2.80 -8.93
CA THR A 96 -7.90 -3.44 -10.24
C THR A 96 -9.10 -3.25 -11.15
N VAL A 97 -10.33 -3.39 -10.62
CA VAL A 97 -11.56 -3.19 -11.39
C VAL A 97 -11.71 -1.72 -11.80
N PHE A 98 -11.54 -0.80 -10.86
CA PHE A 98 -11.80 0.63 -11.08
C PHE A 98 -10.77 1.30 -12.00
N THR A 99 -9.51 0.89 -11.94
CA THR A 99 -8.47 1.43 -12.84
C THR A 99 -8.54 0.83 -14.25
N GLY A 100 -9.24 -0.30 -14.44
CA GLY A 100 -9.22 -1.05 -15.69
C GLY A 100 -7.82 -1.56 -16.09
N SER A 101 -6.83 -1.46 -15.18
CA SER A 101 -5.43 -1.75 -15.48
C SER A 101 -5.07 -3.18 -15.09
N TRP A 102 -4.85 -4.00 -16.12
CA TRP A 102 -4.25 -5.32 -15.99
C TRP A 102 -2.73 -5.26 -15.84
N GLN A 103 -2.11 -4.17 -16.31
CA GLN A 103 -0.68 -3.92 -16.11
C GLN A 103 -0.44 -3.51 -14.65
N LYS A 104 0.46 -4.27 -14.00
CA LYS A 104 0.88 -4.02 -12.63
C LYS A 104 2.22 -3.32 -12.62
N TRP A 105 2.31 -2.28 -11.81
CA TRP A 105 3.52 -1.49 -11.67
C TRP A 105 4.46 -2.10 -10.64
N GLN A 106 5.75 -2.03 -10.93
CA GLN A 106 6.80 -2.32 -9.98
C GLN A 106 7.98 -1.39 -10.25
N PRO A 107 8.66 -0.90 -9.20
CA PRO A 107 9.84 -0.07 -9.40
C PRO A 107 10.97 -0.93 -9.98
N ARG A 108 11.92 -0.28 -10.65
CA ARG A 108 13.20 -0.92 -10.95
C ARG A 108 13.87 -1.32 -9.65
N ALA A 109 14.39 -2.55 -9.57
CA ALA A 109 15.14 -2.98 -8.41
C ALA A 109 16.43 -2.16 -8.30
N GLU A 110 16.58 -1.45 -7.18
CA GLU A 110 17.78 -0.70 -6.85
C GLU A 110 18.34 -1.21 -5.51
N GLY A 111 19.59 -1.67 -5.54
CA GLY A 111 20.25 -2.27 -4.38
C GLY A 111 19.97 -3.77 -4.20
N VAL A 112 20.56 -4.35 -3.16
CA VAL A 112 20.33 -5.75 -2.78
C VAL A 112 19.04 -5.83 -1.98
N THR A 113 18.17 -6.78 -2.32
CA THR A 113 16.97 -7.08 -1.52
C THR A 113 17.41 -7.57 -0.15
N VAL A 114 17.32 -6.69 0.84
CA VAL A 114 17.36 -7.05 2.25
C VAL A 114 15.91 -7.05 2.71
N PHE A 115 15.53 -8.04 3.51
CA PHE A 115 14.18 -8.35 4.01
C PHE A 115 13.34 -9.27 3.12
#